data_AF-A0A094KYM3-F1
#
_entry.id   AF-A0A094KYM3-F1
#
_cell.length_a   1.000
_cell.length_b   1.000
_cell.length_c   1.000
_cell.angle_alpha   90.00
_cell.angle_beta   90.00
_cell.angle_gamma   90.00
#
_symmetry.space_group_name_H-M   'P 1'
#
loop_
_entity.id
_entity.type
_entity.pdbx_description
1 polymer ?
#
loop_
_entity_poly.entity_id
_entity_poly.type
_entity_poly.pdbx_seq_one_letter_code
_entity_poly.pdbx_strand_id
1 'polypeptide(L)'
;AAMGRTVVELFYDVVSPYSWLGFEVLCRYQHIWNIDLRFRPAFLGGIMQATGNKPPAMLPKRAEYMLKDIKRMAKYYQVPVKISEDDFQRVLGKSSLGAMRFITAIDMTQPQYLEPLSREFWIRFWSQEDISQPENILSVAGQAGISSEVAQKLLGIISSPAVQNRL
;
A
#
# COMPACT_ATOMS: atom_id res chain seq x y z
N ALA A 1 3.07 10.79 -35.97
CA ALA A 1 3.02 11.43 -34.65
C ALA A 1 3.32 10.36 -33.60
N ALA A 2 4.22 10.61 -32.64
CA ALA A 2 4.40 9.68 -31.54
C ALA A 2 3.09 9.62 -30.73
N MET A 3 2.49 8.44 -30.57
CA MET A 3 1.34 8.28 -29.68
C MET A 3 1.77 8.66 -28.27
N GLY A 4 1.06 9.61 -27.65
CA GLY A 4 1.27 9.97 -26.25
C GLY A 4 1.17 8.74 -25.34
N ARG A 5 1.88 8.77 -24.20
CA ARG A 5 1.81 7.69 -23.21
C ARG A 5 0.38 7.57 -22.65
N THR A 6 -0.12 6.36 -22.50
CA THR A 6 -1.41 6.12 -21.84
C THR A 6 -1.24 6.29 -20.33
N VAL A 7 -2.01 7.17 -19.71
CA VAL A 7 -1.98 7.32 -18.25
C VAL A 7 -2.65 6.11 -17.60
N VAL A 8 -1.96 5.50 -16.63
CA VAL A 8 -2.48 4.39 -15.81
C VAL A 8 -2.41 4.83 -14.36
N GLU A 9 -3.56 4.97 -13.71
CA GLU A 9 -3.63 5.34 -12.29
C GLU A 9 -3.89 4.09 -11.43
N LEU A 10 -3.00 3.82 -10.49
CA LEU A 10 -3.15 2.73 -9.53
C LEU A 10 -3.58 3.29 -8.18
N PHE A 11 -4.83 3.07 -7.81
CA PHE A 11 -5.33 3.32 -6.46
C PHE A 11 -5.01 2.12 -5.56
N TYR A 12 -4.36 2.34 -4.42
CA TYR A 12 -3.91 1.25 -3.56
C TYR A 12 -3.91 1.61 -2.08
N ASP A 13 -4.01 0.57 -1.26
CA ASP A 13 -3.83 0.61 0.19
C ASP A 13 -2.88 -0.51 0.60
N VAL A 14 -1.95 -0.22 1.52
CA VAL A 14 -0.96 -1.21 2.01
C VAL A 14 -1.60 -2.38 2.76
N VAL A 15 -2.83 -2.20 3.25
CA VAL A 15 -3.65 -3.25 3.86
C VAL A 15 -4.16 -4.30 2.85
N SER A 16 -4.06 -4.02 1.54
CA SER A 16 -4.59 -4.89 0.50
C SER A 16 -3.47 -5.73 -0.15
N PRO A 17 -3.53 -7.07 -0.05
CA PRO A 17 -2.50 -7.93 -0.65
C PRO A 17 -2.61 -7.93 -2.18
N TYR A 18 -3.85 -7.86 -2.70
CA TYR A 18 -4.08 -7.76 -4.15
C TYR A 18 -3.59 -6.44 -4.73
N SER A 19 -3.63 -5.35 -3.95
CA SER A 19 -3.02 -4.09 -4.38
C SER A 19 -1.51 -4.20 -4.49
N TRP A 20 -0.84 -4.92 -3.58
CA TRP A 20 0.61 -5.19 -3.69
C TRP A 20 0.95 -6.00 -4.94
N LEU A 21 0.20 -7.07 -5.21
CA LEU A 21 0.40 -7.90 -6.39
C LEU A 21 0.25 -7.07 -7.68
N GLY A 22 -0.81 -6.27 -7.79
CA GLY A 22 -1.03 -5.38 -8.92
C GLY A 22 0.03 -4.29 -9.05
N PHE A 23 0.46 -3.72 -7.93
CA PHE A 23 1.56 -2.75 -7.86
C PHE A 23 2.85 -3.32 -8.45
N GLU A 24 3.31 -4.49 -7.99
CA GLU A 24 4.57 -5.06 -8.49
C GLU A 24 4.51 -5.41 -9.98
N VAL A 25 3.35 -5.87 -10.46
CA VAL A 25 3.15 -6.09 -11.90
C VAL A 25 3.29 -4.78 -12.66
N LEU A 26 2.56 -3.73 -12.28
CA LEU A 26 2.64 -2.44 -12.95
C LEU A 26 4.04 -1.82 -12.89
N CYS A 27 4.74 -1.94 -11.75
CA CYS A 27 6.12 -1.48 -11.60
C CYS A 27 7.07 -2.19 -12.56
N ARG A 28 6.86 -3.49 -12.85
CA ARG A 28 7.67 -4.23 -13.82
C ARG A 28 7.37 -3.82 -15.27
N TYR A 29 6.09 -3.57 -15.58
CA TYR A 29 5.65 -3.27 -16.94
C TYR A 29 5.76 -1.78 -17.32
N GLN A 30 5.93 -0.86 -16.37
CA GLN A 30 6.09 0.58 -16.67
C GLN A 30 7.30 0.89 -17.58
N HIS A 31 8.30 0.00 -17.61
CA HIS A 31 9.48 0.08 -18.45
C HIS A 31 9.33 -0.64 -19.81
N ILE A 32 8.24 -1.38 -20.01
CA ILE A 32 7.97 -2.18 -21.20
C ILE A 32 6.84 -1.53 -22.01
N TRP A 33 5.77 -1.11 -21.35
CA TRP A 33 4.59 -0.51 -21.97
C TRP A 33 4.73 1.01 -22.12
N ASN A 34 4.01 1.55 -23.12
CA ASN A 34 3.94 2.99 -23.36
C ASN A 34 2.97 3.68 -22.37
N ILE A 35 3.22 3.58 -21.06
CA ILE A 35 2.32 4.03 -20.00
C ILE A 35 2.92 5.08 -19.07
N ASP A 36 2.16 6.08 -18.67
CA ASP A 36 2.50 6.97 -17.55
C ASP A 36 1.84 6.42 -16.28
N LEU A 37 2.58 5.63 -15.50
CA LEU A 37 2.09 5.00 -14.28
C LEU A 37 2.08 6.01 -13.14
N ARG A 38 0.90 6.24 -12.56
CA ARG A 38 0.71 7.16 -11.44
C ARG A 38 0.14 6.42 -10.24
N PHE A 39 0.92 6.40 -9.16
CA PHE A 39 0.48 5.85 -7.89
C PHE A 39 -0.48 6.81 -7.20
N ARG A 40 -1.62 6.29 -6.73
CA ARG A 40 -2.65 7.04 -6.00
C ARG A 40 -2.88 6.36 -4.65
N PRO A 41 -2.18 6.79 -3.58
CA PRO A 41 -2.48 6.30 -2.23
C PRO A 41 -3.96 6.54 -1.94
N ALA A 42 -4.66 5.51 -1.47
CA ALA A 42 -6.09 5.57 -1.21
C ALA A 42 -6.43 4.77 0.06
N PHE A 43 -7.43 5.23 0.83
CA PHE A 43 -7.83 4.54 2.05
C PHE A 43 -8.97 3.55 1.79
N LEU A 44 -8.65 2.25 1.77
CA LEU A 44 -9.60 1.19 1.44
C LEU A 44 -10.78 1.14 2.41
N GLY A 45 -10.53 1.40 3.70
CA GLY A 45 -11.58 1.48 4.72
C GLY A 45 -12.61 2.57 4.41
N GLY A 46 -12.15 3.72 3.92
CA GLY A 46 -13.02 4.83 3.48
C GLY A 46 -13.84 4.48 2.25
N ILE A 47 -13.24 3.80 1.26
CA ILE A 47 -13.94 3.33 0.06
C ILE A 47 -15.05 2.33 0.43
N MET A 48 -14.75 1.36 1.30
CA MET A 48 -15.74 0.39 1.77
C MET A 48 -16.89 1.07 2.51
N GLN A 49 -16.60 2.02 3.39
CA GLN A 49 -17.62 2.80 4.10
C GLN A 49 -18.51 3.59 3.14
N ALA A 50 -17.93 4.32 2.19
CA ALA A 50 -18.66 5.17 1.25
C ALA A 50 -19.56 4.37 0.28
N THR A 51 -19.15 3.15 -0.08
CA THR A 51 -19.90 2.27 -0.99
C THR A 51 -20.84 1.29 -0.28
N GLY A 52 -20.79 1.21 1.05
CA GLY A 52 -21.51 0.18 1.82
C GLY A 52 -20.97 -1.24 1.61
N ASN A 53 -19.81 -1.40 0.97
CA ASN A 53 -19.19 -2.70 0.74
C ASN A 53 -18.51 -3.20 2.03
N LYS A 54 -18.39 -4.52 2.17
CA LYS A 54 -17.74 -5.16 3.32
C LYS A 54 -16.50 -5.92 2.86
N PRO A 55 -15.47 -6.07 3.72
CA PRO A 55 -14.32 -6.90 3.41
C PRO A 55 -14.77 -8.32 3.00
N PRO A 56 -14.28 -8.88 1.88
CA PRO A 56 -14.71 -10.20 1.41
C PRO A 56 -14.43 -11.31 2.42
N ALA A 57 -13.40 -11.14 3.24
CA ALA A 57 -13.02 -12.07 4.30
C ALA A 57 -14.02 -12.16 5.47
N MET A 58 -15.01 -11.25 5.55
CA MET A 58 -16.11 -11.37 6.52
C MET A 58 -16.96 -12.63 6.30
N LEU A 59 -16.95 -13.20 5.08
CA LEU A 59 -17.55 -14.49 4.81
C LEU A 59 -16.48 -15.60 4.95
N PRO A 60 -16.63 -16.56 5.88
CA PRO A 60 -15.57 -17.54 6.18
C PRO A 60 -15.06 -18.31 4.96
N LYS A 61 -15.94 -18.70 4.04
CA LYS A 61 -15.54 -19.42 2.81
C LYS A 61 -14.76 -18.55 1.83
N ARG A 62 -15.02 -17.25 1.78
CA ARG A 62 -14.21 -16.31 0.99
C ARG A 62 -12.87 -16.06 1.66
N ALA A 63 -12.81 -15.96 3.00
CA ALA A 63 -11.55 -15.87 3.73
C ALA A 63 -10.63 -17.08 3.46
N GLU A 64 -11.18 -18.30 3.55
CA GLU A 64 -10.47 -19.55 3.25
C GLU A 64 -9.90 -19.55 1.83
N TYR A 65 -10.71 -19.13 0.84
CA TYR A 65 -10.28 -19.01 -0.55
C TYR A 65 -9.20 -17.95 -0.73
N MET A 66 -9.40 -16.75 -0.18
CA MET A 66 -8.46 -15.64 -0.29
C MET A 66 -7.08 -16.03 0.21
N LEU A 67 -6.98 -16.73 1.34
CA LEU A 67 -5.68 -17.16 1.86
C LEU A 67 -4.96 -18.12 0.90
N LYS A 68 -5.69 -19.09 0.34
CA LYS A 68 -5.16 -20.01 -0.68
C LYS A 68 -4.71 -19.25 -1.93
N ASP A 69 -5.52 -18.29 -2.37
CA ASP A 69 -5.25 -17.52 -3.58
C ASP A 69 -4.07 -16.56 -3.41
N ILE A 70 -3.99 -15.81 -2.30
CA ILE A 70 -2.88 -14.91 -1.99
C ILE A 70 -1.55 -15.67 -2.02
N LYS A 71 -1.49 -16.85 -1.37
CA LYS A 71 -0.26 -17.69 -1.39
C LYS A 71 0.10 -18.13 -2.82
N ARG A 72 -0.89 -18.53 -3.60
CA ARG A 72 -0.70 -18.96 -5.00
C ARG A 72 -0.23 -17.80 -5.89
N MET A 73 -0.86 -16.64 -5.77
CA MET A 73 -0.53 -15.44 -6.54
C MET A 73 0.81 -14.85 -6.13
N ALA A 74 1.14 -14.82 -4.83
CA ALA A 74 2.45 -14.42 -4.33
C ALA A 74 3.57 -15.26 -4.96
N LYS A 75 3.38 -16.59 -5.02
CA LYS A 75 4.31 -17.50 -5.71
C LYS A 75 4.39 -17.21 -7.21
N TYR A 76 3.23 -17.05 -7.87
CA TYR A 76 3.16 -16.82 -9.32
C TYR A 76 3.83 -15.50 -9.74
N TYR A 77 3.52 -14.41 -9.04
CA TYR A 77 4.09 -13.10 -9.31
C TYR A 77 5.43 -12.85 -8.61
N GLN A 78 5.97 -13.82 -7.87
CA GLN A 78 7.24 -13.68 -7.12
C GLN A 78 7.24 -12.44 -6.21
N VAL A 79 6.15 -12.26 -5.46
CA VAL A 79 6.01 -11.19 -4.46
C VAL A 79 6.12 -11.84 -3.07
N PRO A 80 6.97 -11.34 -2.16
CA PRO A 80 7.29 -12.01 -0.91
C PRO A 80 6.22 -11.81 0.18
N VAL A 81 4.95 -12.12 -0.12
CA VAL A 81 3.85 -12.05 0.86
C VAL A 81 4.00 -13.17 1.89
N LYS A 82 4.09 -12.84 3.18
CA LYS A 82 4.19 -13.84 4.27
C LYS A 82 2.89 -13.87 5.08
N ILE A 83 2.08 -14.91 4.89
CA ILE A 83 0.78 -15.00 5.56
C ILE A 83 0.41 -16.41 6.02
N SER A 84 -0.01 -16.53 7.29
CA SER A 84 -0.61 -17.74 7.87
C SER A 84 -2.12 -17.58 8.08
N GLU A 85 -2.81 -18.66 8.48
CA GLU A 85 -4.24 -18.63 8.80
C GLU A 85 -4.55 -17.72 9.99
N ASP A 86 -3.79 -17.86 11.08
CA ASP A 86 -3.93 -17.04 12.29
C ASP A 86 -3.63 -15.57 12.01
N ASP A 87 -2.66 -15.30 11.14
CA ASP A 87 -2.29 -13.94 10.74
C ASP A 87 -3.37 -13.23 9.93
N PHE A 88 -4.07 -13.95 9.06
CA PHE A 88 -5.07 -13.35 8.19
C PHE A 88 -6.18 -12.69 9.02
N GLN A 89 -6.62 -13.33 10.10
CA GLN A 89 -7.63 -12.75 11.00
C GLN A 89 -7.11 -11.51 11.74
N ARG A 90 -5.86 -11.54 12.21
CA ARG A 90 -5.22 -10.40 12.87
C ARG A 90 -5.07 -9.19 11.95
N VAL A 91 -4.72 -9.43 10.68
CA VAL A 91 -4.52 -8.38 9.67
C VAL A 91 -5.82 -7.66 9.30
N LEU A 92 -6.95 -8.37 9.27
CA LEU A 92 -8.26 -7.80 8.93
C LEU A 92 -8.74 -6.69 9.89
N GLY A 93 -8.21 -6.64 11.11
CA GLY A 93 -8.55 -5.63 12.11
C GLY A 93 -7.58 -4.46 12.20
N LYS A 94 -6.45 -4.47 11.48
CA LYS A 94 -5.42 -3.42 11.60
C LYS A 94 -5.73 -2.25 10.66
N SER A 95 -5.64 -1.04 11.21
CA SER A 95 -5.79 0.19 10.42
C SER A 95 -4.47 0.53 9.70
N SER A 96 -4.57 0.83 8.41
CA SER A 96 -3.49 1.40 7.60
C SER A 96 -3.52 2.93 7.56
N LEU A 97 -4.45 3.60 8.25
CA LEU A 97 -4.69 5.04 8.08
C LEU A 97 -3.45 5.90 8.31
N GLY A 98 -2.68 5.63 9.37
CA GLY A 98 -1.44 6.35 9.66
C GLY A 98 -0.40 6.19 8.56
N ALA A 99 -0.19 4.95 8.10
CA ALA A 99 0.70 4.63 6.99
C ALA A 99 0.25 5.28 5.68
N MET A 100 -1.04 5.18 5.33
CA MET A 100 -1.58 5.76 4.10
C MET A 100 -1.51 7.29 4.10
N ARG A 101 -1.68 7.95 5.25
CA ARG A 101 -1.45 9.40 5.38
C ARG A 101 0.02 9.76 5.22
N PHE A 102 0.94 8.95 5.77
CA PHE A 102 2.37 9.17 5.58
C PHE A 102 2.81 8.98 4.12
N ILE A 103 2.33 7.93 3.45
CA ILE A 103 2.52 7.69 2.02
C ILE A 103 1.95 8.88 1.21
N THR A 104 0.80 9.41 1.61
CA THR A 104 0.20 10.60 0.96
C THR A 104 1.05 11.85 1.14
N ALA A 105 1.61 12.08 2.32
CA ALA A 105 2.54 13.19 2.55
C ALA A 105 3.80 13.08 1.67
N ILE A 106 4.26 11.85 1.41
CA ILE A 106 5.37 11.55 0.50
C ILE A 106 4.97 11.79 -0.96
N ASP A 107 3.79 11.34 -1.42
CA ASP A 107 3.26 11.67 -2.76
C ASP A 107 3.24 13.19 -3.00
N MET A 108 2.80 13.96 -2.01
CA MET A 108 2.66 15.41 -2.11
C MET A 108 3.99 16.18 -2.18
N THR A 109 5.07 15.64 -1.61
CA THR A 109 6.29 16.43 -1.35
C THR A 109 7.59 15.79 -1.83
N GLN A 110 7.63 14.46 -1.91
CA GLN A 110 8.81 13.68 -2.23
C GLN A 110 8.42 12.44 -3.08
N PRO A 111 7.74 12.62 -4.24
CA PRO A 111 7.16 11.52 -5.01
C PRO A 111 8.20 10.49 -5.50
N GLN A 112 9.48 10.85 -5.55
CA GLN A 112 10.57 9.93 -5.90
C GLN A 112 10.72 8.76 -4.91
N TYR A 113 10.24 8.91 -3.66
CA TYR A 113 10.25 7.82 -2.68
C TYR A 113 8.92 7.05 -2.62
N LEU A 114 7.92 7.42 -3.42
CA LEU A 114 6.58 6.84 -3.31
C LEU A 114 6.57 5.33 -3.61
N GLU A 115 7.24 4.91 -4.69
CA GLU A 115 7.35 3.50 -5.03
C GLU A 115 8.10 2.67 -3.96
N PRO A 116 9.36 3.00 -3.59
CA PRO A 116 10.08 2.20 -2.58
C PRO A 116 9.40 2.24 -1.21
N LEU A 117 8.85 3.37 -0.79
CA LEU A 117 8.18 3.47 0.50
C LEU A 117 6.95 2.56 0.61
N SER A 118 6.10 2.57 -0.42
CA SER A 118 4.90 1.72 -0.44
C SER A 118 5.25 0.24 -0.43
N ARG A 119 6.32 -0.14 -1.16
CA ARG A 119 6.87 -1.49 -1.12
C ARG A 119 7.33 -1.90 0.28
N GLU A 120 8.08 -1.05 0.97
CA GLU A 120 8.53 -1.34 2.34
C GLU A 120 7.37 -1.45 3.34
N PHE A 121 6.33 -0.62 3.20
CA PHE A 121 5.12 -0.77 4.02
C PHE A 121 4.41 -2.10 3.79
N TRP A 122 4.28 -2.54 2.54
CA TRP A 122 3.72 -3.86 2.24
C TRP A 122 4.60 -4.98 2.81
N ILE A 123 5.91 -4.92 2.61
CA ILE A 123 6.85 -5.92 3.16
C ILE A 123 6.69 -6.01 4.68
N ARG A 124 6.64 -4.88 5.39
CA ARG A 124 6.48 -4.86 6.84
C ARG A 124 5.12 -5.38 7.28
N PHE A 125 4.04 -4.86 6.70
CA PHE A 125 2.67 -5.22 7.06
C PHE A 125 2.39 -6.71 6.83
N TRP A 126 2.77 -7.22 5.66
CA TRP A 126 2.63 -8.62 5.28
C TRP A 126 3.81 -9.48 5.71
N SER A 127 4.77 -8.95 6.48
CA SER A 127 5.68 -9.73 7.34
C SER A 127 5.26 -9.67 8.81
N GLN A 128 4.03 -9.20 9.09
CA GLN A 128 3.34 -9.26 10.38
C GLN A 128 3.73 -8.18 11.40
N GLU A 129 4.61 -7.27 11.02
CA GLU A 129 5.06 -6.17 11.85
C GLU A 129 4.02 -5.04 11.90
N ASP A 130 4.12 -4.19 12.92
CA ASP A 130 3.25 -3.03 13.05
C ASP A 130 3.67 -1.90 12.10
N ILE A 131 2.67 -1.18 11.57
CA ILE A 131 2.83 0.01 10.72
C ILE A 131 2.03 1.21 11.25
N SER A 132 1.44 1.09 12.45
CA SER A 132 0.55 2.09 13.02
C SER A 132 1.28 3.07 13.92
N GLN A 133 2.34 2.62 14.60
CA GLN A 133 3.10 3.48 15.51
C GLN A 133 4.08 4.40 14.76
N PRO A 134 4.29 5.64 15.22
CA PRO A 134 5.24 6.61 14.66
C PRO A 134 6.63 6.03 14.38
N GLU A 135 7.22 5.32 15.34
CA GLU A 135 8.55 4.72 15.25
C GLU A 135 8.65 3.65 14.15
N ASN A 136 7.57 2.89 13.94
CA ASN A 136 7.51 1.89 12.88
C ASN A 136 7.42 2.54 11.51
N ILE A 137 6.65 3.63 11.38
CA ILE A 137 6.58 4.43 10.15
C ILE A 137 7.96 5.01 9.81
N LEU A 138 8.68 5.55 10.81
CA LEU A 138 10.03 6.07 10.60
C LEU A 138 11.03 4.97 10.22
N SER A 139 10.91 3.78 10.82
CA SER A 139 11.74 2.62 10.47
C SER A 139 11.55 2.21 9.00
N VAL A 140 10.30 2.15 8.53
CA VAL A 140 9.96 1.88 7.11
C VAL A 140 10.52 2.97 6.20
N ALA A 141 10.39 4.24 6.59
CA ALA A 141 10.92 5.36 5.81
C ALA A 141 12.44 5.25 5.62
N GLY A 142 13.17 4.86 6.68
CA GLY A 142 14.62 4.60 6.60
C GLY A 142 14.98 3.45 5.64
N GLN A 143 14.21 2.36 5.66
CA GLN A 143 14.38 1.23 4.71
C GLN A 143 14.16 1.67 3.26
N ALA A 144 13.24 2.62 3.03
CA ALA A 144 12.97 3.22 1.72
C ALA A 144 13.99 4.29 1.29
N GLY A 145 15.03 4.55 2.10
CA GLY A 145 16.08 5.52 1.79
C GLY A 145 15.73 6.99 2.13
N ILE A 146 14.67 7.22 2.91
CA ILE A 146 14.28 8.57 3.34
C ILE A 146 15.09 8.96 4.58
N SER A 147 15.68 10.16 4.59
CA SER A 147 16.44 10.63 5.75
C SER A 147 15.54 10.79 6.98
N SER A 148 16.12 10.63 8.17
CA SER A 148 15.39 10.74 9.44
C SER A 148 14.73 12.12 9.59
N GLU A 149 15.41 13.19 9.16
CA GLU A 149 14.91 14.56 9.23
C GLU A 149 13.68 14.75 8.34
N VAL A 150 13.72 14.23 7.10
CA VAL A 150 12.60 14.31 6.17
C VAL A 150 11.43 13.46 6.68
N ALA A 151 11.70 12.24 7.13
CA ALA A 151 10.70 11.33 7.63
C ALA A 151 9.97 11.91 8.86
N GLN A 152 10.70 12.45 9.84
CA GLN A 152 10.12 13.09 11.02
C GLN A 152 9.27 14.31 10.66
N LYS A 153 9.76 15.16 9.75
CA LYS A 153 9.01 16.32 9.27
C LYS A 153 7.69 15.91 8.63
N LEU A 154 7.71 14.91 7.75
CA LEU A 154 6.50 14.44 7.06
C LEU A 154 5.55 13.68 7.98
N LEU A 155 6.08 12.97 8.97
CA LEU A 155 5.28 12.33 10.02
C LEU A 155 4.52 13.38 10.84
N GLY A 156 5.12 14.53 11.11
CA GLY A 156 4.48 15.64 11.82
C GLY A 156 3.26 16.24 11.11
N ILE A 157 3.11 16.03 9.79
CA ILE A 157 2.00 16.61 9.01
C ILE A 157 0.92 15.60 8.60
N ILE A 158 1.02 14.32 8.99
CA ILE A 158 0.05 13.29 8.56
C ILE A 158 -1.39 13.58 8.99
N SER A 159 -1.56 14.35 10.07
CA SER A 159 -2.88 14.76 10.59
C SER A 159 -3.31 16.14 10.09
N SER A 160 -2.53 16.79 9.22
CA SER A 160 -2.88 18.09 8.66
C SER A 160 -4.09 17.97 7.71
N PRO A 161 -4.95 19.01 7.60
CA PRO A 161 -6.06 19.00 6.64
C PRO A 161 -5.60 18.78 5.20
N ALA A 162 -4.41 19.26 4.83
CA ALA A 162 -3.85 19.08 3.49
C ALA A 162 -3.63 17.59 3.15
N VAL A 163 -3.09 16.81 4.07
CA VAL A 163 -2.88 15.36 3.89
C VAL A 163 -4.21 14.61 3.98
N GLN A 164 -5.07 14.97 4.94
CA GLN A 164 -6.36 14.30 5.13
C GLN A 164 -7.32 14.49 3.95
N ASN A 165 -7.35 15.67 3.33
CA ASN A 165 -8.21 15.96 2.18
C ASN A 165 -7.64 15.38 0.87
N ARG A 166 -6.34 15.07 0.84
CA ARG A 166 -5.68 14.46 -0.31
C ARG A 166 -5.91 12.94 -0.38
N LEU A 167 -5.95 12.28 0.78
CA LEU A 167 -6.21 10.85 0.92
C LEU A 167 -7.72 10.52 0.85
#